data_AF-A0A942C0I2-F1
#
_entry.id   AF-A0A942C0I2-F1
#
_cell.length_a   1.000
_cell.length_b   1.000
_cell.length_c   1.000
_cell.angle_alpha   90.00
_cell.angle_beta   90.00
_cell.angle_gamma   90.00
#
_symmetry.space_group_name_H-M   'P 1'
#
loop_
_entity.id
_entity.type
_entity.pdbx_description
1 polymer ?
#
loop_
_entity_poly.entity_id
_entity_poly.type
_entity_poly.pdbx_seq_one_letter_code
_entity_poly.pdbx_strand_id
1 'polypeptide(L)'
;MSKPISIFANNHPFSLTILILTITIVGGVVGSIATPSTRDDVRLTLSGHIIRDGKQVSLDESIIAKQGETIHYNMHASNTGEAINNFRAIGQIPAGTVIVPESAPKAEFSLDGKTFSPKPQIEVTENGQKQKVDAPVESYRAVALQVANGFQGEKDLSYEVRVK
;
A
#
# COMPACT_ATOMS: atom_id res chain seq x y z
N MET A 1 24.65 47.58 3.63
CA MET A 1 24.34 47.29 2.21
C MET A 1 24.41 45.79 2.03
N SER A 2 23.26 45.13 2.03
CA SER A 2 23.12 43.66 2.06
C SER A 2 23.02 43.11 0.64
N LYS A 3 23.78 42.04 0.34
CA LYS A 3 23.71 41.32 -0.93
C LYS A 3 22.41 40.50 -1.01
N PRO A 4 21.69 40.46 -2.15
CA PRO A 4 20.57 39.56 -2.31
C PRO A 4 21.05 38.12 -2.53
N ILE A 5 20.51 37.19 -1.75
CA ILE A 5 20.65 35.74 -1.93
C ILE A 5 19.68 35.32 -3.04
N SER A 6 20.21 34.91 -4.19
CA SER A 6 19.41 34.22 -5.21
C SER A 6 19.18 32.78 -4.78
N ILE A 7 17.94 32.44 -4.43
CA ILE A 7 17.51 31.05 -4.26
C ILE A 7 17.14 30.54 -5.65
N PHE A 8 17.98 29.67 -6.21
CA PHE A 8 17.63 28.88 -7.39
C PHE A 8 16.49 27.92 -7.00
N ALA A 9 15.29 28.17 -7.51
CA ALA A 9 14.24 27.17 -7.57
C ALA A 9 14.66 26.11 -8.60
N ASN A 10 15.14 24.96 -8.12
CA ASN A 10 15.37 23.79 -8.95
C ASN A 10 14.01 23.22 -9.37
N ASN A 11 13.45 23.72 -10.47
CA ASN A 11 12.37 23.07 -11.20
C ASN A 11 12.95 21.83 -11.89
N HIS A 12 12.97 20.68 -11.20
CA HIS A 12 13.14 19.41 -11.88
C HIS A 12 11.82 19.05 -12.59
N PRO A 13 11.84 18.75 -13.91
CA PRO A 13 10.67 18.23 -14.59
C PRO A 13 10.28 16.88 -13.98
N PHE A 14 9.00 16.74 -13.65
CA PHE A 14 8.39 15.57 -13.05
C PHE A 14 8.83 14.27 -13.75
N SER A 15 9.47 13.39 -12.99
CA SER A 15 9.92 12.09 -13.45
C SER A 15 8.72 11.20 -13.78
N LEU A 16 8.77 10.59 -14.96
CA LEU A 16 7.81 9.60 -15.46
C LEU A 16 7.79 8.38 -14.51
N THR A 17 6.81 8.29 -13.61
CA THR A 17 6.68 7.15 -12.70
C THR A 17 5.91 6.03 -13.41
N ILE A 18 6.61 4.93 -13.71
CA ILE A 18 5.97 3.66 -14.08
C ILE A 18 5.33 3.09 -12.81
N LEU A 19 4.01 2.96 -12.83
CA LEU A 19 3.23 2.41 -11.73
C LEU A 19 3.20 0.88 -11.85
N ILE A 20 3.93 0.18 -10.98
CA ILE A 20 3.97 -1.30 -11.00
C ILE A 20 2.97 -1.83 -9.96
N LEU A 21 2.00 -2.61 -10.44
CA LEU A 21 0.99 -3.28 -9.63
C LEU A 21 1.61 -4.53 -8.98
N THR A 22 1.78 -4.54 -7.66
CA THR A 22 2.42 -5.66 -6.95
C THR A 22 1.69 -6.01 -5.66
N ILE A 23 1.56 -7.31 -5.40
CA ILE A 23 0.92 -7.87 -4.20
C ILE A 23 1.80 -8.95 -3.56
N THR A 24 1.68 -9.07 -2.25
CA THR A 24 2.29 -10.15 -1.47
C THR A 24 1.23 -10.81 -0.59
N ILE A 25 1.22 -12.14 -0.55
CA ILE A 25 0.32 -12.92 0.32
C ILE A 25 1.10 -13.37 1.55
N VAL A 26 0.67 -12.96 2.75
CA VAL A 26 1.21 -13.45 4.03
C VAL A 26 0.09 -14.10 4.82
N GLY A 27 0.11 -15.43 4.90
CA GLY A 27 -0.77 -16.24 5.74
C GLY A 27 0.04 -16.96 6.80
N GLY A 28 -0.25 -16.71 8.08
CA GLY A 28 0.39 -17.37 9.21
C GLY A 28 -0.51 -18.47 9.78
N VAL A 29 -0.18 -19.73 9.54
CA VAL A 29 -0.84 -20.86 10.20
C VAL A 29 -0.12 -21.12 11.51
N VAL A 30 -0.69 -20.71 12.64
CA VAL A 30 -0.19 -21.10 13.97
C VAL A 30 -0.92 -22.35 14.43
N GLY A 31 -0.24 -23.50 14.29
CA GLY A 31 -0.45 -24.74 15.05
C GLY A 31 -1.65 -25.62 14.66
N SER A 32 -1.42 -26.62 13.81
CA SER A 32 -1.87 -28.03 13.97
C SER A 32 -1.37 -28.87 12.78
N ILE A 33 -0.58 -29.89 13.12
CA ILE A 33 -0.20 -31.12 12.39
C ILE A 33 -0.51 -31.18 10.88
N ALA A 34 0.60 -31.16 10.11
CA ALA A 34 0.80 -31.43 8.68
C ALA A 34 -0.31 -32.14 7.87
N THR A 35 -0.92 -31.39 6.96
CA THR A 35 -1.09 -31.82 5.55
C THR A 35 -0.35 -30.82 4.66
N PRO A 36 0.34 -31.25 3.59
CA PRO A 36 0.86 -30.32 2.60
C PRO A 36 -0.31 -29.81 1.77
N SER A 37 -1.02 -28.78 2.26
CA SER A 37 -1.95 -28.01 1.43
C SER A 37 -1.10 -27.28 0.39
N THR A 38 -1.12 -27.78 -0.84
CA THR A 38 -0.65 -27.05 -2.02
C THR A 38 -1.26 -25.66 -1.96
N ARG A 39 -0.41 -24.62 -2.01
CA ARG A 39 -0.77 -23.21 -1.82
C ARG A 39 -1.63 -22.63 -2.96
N ASP A 40 -2.31 -23.49 -3.72
CA ASP A 40 -3.17 -23.17 -4.87
C ASP A 40 -4.61 -22.84 -4.46
N ASP A 41 -4.95 -23.06 -3.19
CA ASP A 41 -6.27 -22.77 -2.64
C ASP A 41 -6.51 -21.27 -2.43
N VAL A 42 -5.44 -20.48 -2.27
CA VAL A 42 -5.54 -19.04 -2.05
C VAL A 42 -5.06 -18.27 -3.27
N ARG A 43 -5.96 -17.47 -3.85
CA ARG A 43 -5.67 -16.54 -4.94
C ARG A 43 -5.87 -15.12 -4.48
N LEU A 44 -4.96 -14.25 -4.88
CA LEU A 44 -5.10 -12.81 -4.70
C LEU A 44 -4.86 -12.15 -6.06
N THR A 45 -5.80 -11.33 -6.49
CA THR A 45 -5.67 -10.51 -7.68
C THR A 45 -5.74 -9.04 -7.27
N LEU A 46 -5.08 -8.18 -8.04
CA LEU A 46 -5.08 -6.74 -7.82
C LEU A 46 -5.41 -6.08 -9.15
N SER A 47 -6.30 -5.10 -9.09
CA SER A 47 -6.65 -4.22 -10.19
C SER A 47 -6.61 -2.78 -9.71
N GLY A 48 -6.43 -1.83 -10.63
CA GLY A 48 -6.36 -0.42 -10.30
C GLY A 48 -7.02 0.42 -11.38
N HIS A 49 -7.65 1.51 -10.96
CA HIS A 49 -8.26 2.48 -11.87
C HIS A 49 -8.12 3.90 -11.33
N ILE A 50 -8.31 4.88 -12.21
CA ILE A 50 -8.47 6.30 -11.87
C ILE A 50 -9.84 6.77 -12.34
N ILE A 51 -10.32 7.88 -11.77
CA ILE A 51 -11.46 8.62 -12.31
C ILE A 51 -10.94 9.84 -13.06
N ARG A 52 -11.11 9.88 -14.38
CA ARG A 52 -10.70 10.99 -15.25
C ARG A 52 -11.88 11.43 -16.11
N ASP A 53 -12.18 12.72 -16.09
CA ASP A 53 -13.33 13.31 -16.81
C ASP A 53 -14.66 12.60 -16.50
N GLY A 54 -14.84 12.17 -15.24
CA GLY A 54 -16.03 11.45 -14.77
C GLY A 54 -16.12 10.00 -15.22
N LYS A 55 -15.08 9.46 -15.87
CA LYS A 55 -15.03 8.07 -16.32
C LYS A 55 -14.00 7.27 -15.54
N GLN A 56 -14.33 6.02 -15.26
CA GLN A 56 -13.38 5.04 -14.77
C GLN A 56 -12.45 4.62 -15.90
N VAL A 57 -11.15 4.73 -15.64
CA VAL A 57 -10.09 4.41 -16.59
C VAL A 57 -9.16 3.41 -15.92
N SER A 58 -9.05 2.22 -16.50
CA SER A 58 -8.28 1.11 -15.93
C SER A 58 -6.78 1.30 -16.16
N LEU A 59 -5.96 0.85 -15.21
CA LEU A 59 -4.50 1.00 -15.28
C LEU A 59 -3.82 -0.04 -16.18
N ASP A 60 -4.54 -1.09 -16.60
CA ASP A 60 -4.06 -2.09 -17.57
C ASP A 60 -4.03 -1.54 -19.01
N GLU A 61 -4.73 -0.45 -19.30
CA GLU A 61 -4.72 0.24 -20.59
C GLU A 61 -3.42 1.03 -20.86
N SER A 62 -2.34 0.76 -20.11
CA SER A 62 -1.04 1.47 -20.18
C SER A 62 -1.15 2.97 -19.93
N ILE A 63 -2.07 3.36 -19.06
CA ILE A 63 -2.35 4.76 -18.76
C ILE A 63 -1.49 5.26 -17.61
N ILE A 64 -0.94 6.45 -17.78
CA ILE A 64 -0.13 7.13 -16.77
C ILE A 64 -1.06 8.01 -15.94
N ALA A 65 -1.09 7.76 -14.64
CA ALA A 65 -1.77 8.62 -13.68
C ALA A 65 -1.01 9.95 -13.53
N LYS A 66 -1.75 11.06 -13.49
CA LYS A 66 -1.21 12.41 -13.38
C LYS A 66 -1.14 12.83 -11.91
N GLN A 67 -0.24 13.78 -11.63
CA GLN A 67 -0.17 14.43 -10.33
C GLN A 67 -1.56 14.88 -9.85
N GLY A 68 -1.87 14.57 -8.59
CA GLY A 68 -3.14 14.90 -7.95
C GLY A 68 -4.28 13.92 -8.23
N GLU A 69 -4.15 13.00 -9.19
CA GLU A 69 -5.15 11.94 -9.39
C GLU A 69 -5.08 10.92 -8.25
N THR A 70 -6.23 10.32 -7.94
CA THR A 70 -6.33 9.20 -7.01
C THR A 70 -6.44 7.91 -7.80
N ILE A 71 -5.64 6.93 -7.41
CA ILE A 71 -5.64 5.57 -7.91
C ILE A 71 -6.40 4.72 -6.91
N HIS A 72 -7.47 4.09 -7.37
CA HIS A 72 -8.31 3.19 -6.61
C HIS A 72 -7.87 1.75 -6.88
N TYR A 73 -7.32 1.10 -5.87
CA TYR A 73 -6.90 -0.29 -5.95
C TYR A 73 -7.97 -1.22 -5.36
N ASN A 74 -8.30 -2.26 -6.12
CA ASN A 74 -9.20 -3.33 -5.69
C ASN A 74 -8.44 -4.65 -5.70
N MET A 75 -8.42 -5.31 -4.56
CA MET A 75 -7.92 -6.66 -4.39
C MET A 75 -9.08 -7.64 -4.24
N HIS A 76 -9.04 -8.72 -5.02
CA HIS A 76 -9.97 -9.83 -4.87
C HIS A 76 -9.20 -11.05 -4.38
N ALA A 77 -9.53 -11.49 -3.17
CA ALA A 77 -8.97 -12.67 -2.52
C ALA A 77 -9.98 -13.82 -2.59
N SER A 78 -9.53 -15.02 -2.95
CA SER A 78 -10.33 -16.25 -2.95
C SER A 78 -9.57 -17.34 -2.20
N ASN A 79 -10.24 -18.04 -1.29
CA ASN A 79 -9.73 -19.21 -0.58
C ASN A 79 -10.68 -20.40 -0.75
N THR A 80 -10.33 -21.37 -1.59
CA THR A 80 -11.10 -22.60 -1.82
C THR A 80 -10.73 -23.74 -0.86
N GLY A 81 -9.70 -23.55 -0.05
CA GLY A 81 -9.18 -24.54 0.88
C GLY A 81 -9.73 -24.39 2.30
N GLU A 82 -8.96 -24.83 3.28
CA GLU A 82 -9.30 -24.70 4.70
C GLU A 82 -9.32 -23.23 5.17
N ALA A 83 -10.09 -22.96 6.22
CA ALA A 83 -10.23 -21.62 6.77
C ALA A 83 -8.91 -21.09 7.36
N ILE A 84 -8.51 -19.88 6.96
CA ILE A 84 -7.24 -19.27 7.36
C ILE A 84 -7.47 -18.21 8.42
N ASN A 85 -6.77 -18.32 9.56
CA ASN A 85 -6.73 -17.28 10.57
C ASN A 85 -5.67 -16.24 10.24
N ASN A 86 -5.92 -14.98 10.62
CA ASN A 86 -4.99 -13.87 10.43
C ASN A 86 -4.53 -13.66 8.96
N PHE A 87 -5.38 -13.95 7.97
CA PHE A 87 -5.06 -13.68 6.57
C PHE A 87 -4.89 -12.17 6.33
N ARG A 88 -3.83 -11.79 5.61
CA ARG A 88 -3.54 -10.40 5.23
C ARG A 88 -3.25 -10.31 3.74
N ALA A 89 -3.95 -9.41 3.06
CA ALA A 89 -3.63 -9.01 1.70
C ALA A 89 -2.73 -7.77 1.73
N ILE A 90 -1.54 -7.86 1.12
CA ILE A 90 -0.56 -6.76 1.15
C ILE A 90 -0.51 -6.10 -0.23
N GLY A 91 -0.76 -4.78 -0.25
CA GLY A 91 -0.58 -3.92 -1.41
C GLY A 91 0.63 -3.02 -1.26
N GLN A 92 1.39 -2.85 -2.35
CA GLN A 92 2.45 -1.84 -2.37
C GLN A 92 1.86 -0.44 -2.57
N ILE A 93 2.52 0.55 -1.99
CA ILE A 93 2.29 1.98 -2.22
C ILE A 93 3.39 2.43 -3.18
N PRO A 94 3.07 2.66 -4.47
CA PRO A 94 4.09 2.98 -5.46
C PRO A 94 4.84 4.27 -5.14
N ALA A 95 6.10 4.33 -5.56
CA ALA A 95 6.88 5.57 -5.50
C ALA A 95 6.13 6.71 -6.22
N GLY A 96 6.27 7.94 -5.73
CA GLY A 96 5.53 9.09 -6.29
C GLY A 96 4.04 9.11 -5.92
N THR A 97 3.56 8.21 -5.05
CA THR A 97 2.20 8.24 -4.50
C THR A 97 2.22 8.39 -2.97
N VAL A 98 1.06 8.66 -2.38
CA VAL A 98 0.80 8.64 -0.94
C VAL A 98 -0.50 7.90 -0.67
N ILE A 99 -0.53 7.05 0.35
CA ILE A 99 -1.77 6.39 0.76
C ILE A 99 -2.82 7.43 1.16
N VAL A 100 -4.08 7.18 0.84
CA VAL A 100 -5.24 7.88 1.42
C VAL A 100 -5.70 7.05 2.62
N PRO A 101 -5.31 7.36 3.87
CA PRO A 101 -5.47 6.42 4.99
C PRO A 101 -6.93 6.01 5.26
N GLU A 102 -7.87 6.92 5.00
CA GLU A 102 -9.31 6.71 5.18
C GLU A 102 -9.88 5.62 4.25
N SER A 103 -9.23 5.37 3.12
CA SER A 103 -9.63 4.33 2.15
C SER A 103 -9.38 2.90 2.64
N ALA A 104 -8.57 2.72 3.69
CA ALA A 104 -8.13 1.42 4.19
C ALA A 104 -8.34 1.31 5.72
N PRO A 105 -9.60 1.30 6.18
CA PRO A 105 -9.90 1.27 7.61
C PRO A 105 -9.37 -0.03 8.25
N LYS A 106 -8.73 0.09 9.42
CA LYS A 106 -8.10 -1.03 10.17
C LYS A 106 -6.89 -1.68 9.47
N ALA A 107 -6.35 -1.05 8.44
CA ALA A 107 -5.12 -1.50 7.84
C ALA A 107 -3.92 -1.31 8.76
N GLU A 108 -2.90 -2.11 8.55
CA GLU A 108 -1.56 -1.83 9.05
C GLU A 108 -0.69 -1.33 7.90
N PHE A 109 0.26 -0.46 8.20
CA PHE A 109 1.17 0.13 7.23
C PHE A 109 2.60 -0.29 7.49
N SER A 110 3.42 -0.19 6.45
CA SER A 110 4.83 -0.55 6.52
C SER A 110 5.70 0.51 5.85
N LEU A 111 6.87 0.75 6.45
CA LEU A 111 7.91 1.61 5.88
C LEU A 111 8.89 0.84 4.99
N ASP A 112 8.96 -0.49 5.14
CA ASP A 112 9.95 -1.38 4.52
C ASP A 112 9.32 -2.55 3.73
N GLY A 113 8.00 -2.66 3.73
CA GLY A 113 7.23 -3.76 3.13
C GLY A 113 7.26 -5.06 3.94
N LYS A 114 7.85 -5.07 5.14
CA LYS A 114 8.09 -6.27 5.95
C LYS A 114 7.46 -6.17 7.33
N THR A 115 7.68 -5.05 8.00
CA THR A 115 7.15 -4.79 9.35
C THR A 115 5.90 -3.94 9.22
N PHE A 116 4.79 -4.43 9.77
CA PHE A 116 3.49 -3.79 9.68
C PHE A 116 3.00 -3.35 11.05
N SER A 117 2.44 -2.15 11.13
CA SER A 117 1.78 -1.64 12.33
C SER A 117 0.69 -0.63 11.96
N PRO A 118 -0.33 -0.42 12.81
CA PRO A 118 -1.36 0.59 12.55
C PRO A 118 -0.79 2.01 12.43
N LYS A 119 0.33 2.28 13.12
CA LYS A 119 0.99 3.58 13.16
C LYS A 119 2.52 3.39 13.17
N PRO A 120 3.15 3.22 11.99
CA PRO A 120 4.60 3.05 11.90
C PRO A 120 5.33 4.22 12.55
N GLN A 121 6.45 3.94 13.20
CA GLN A 121 7.27 4.94 13.89
C GLN A 121 8.67 5.01 13.31
N ILE A 122 9.27 6.19 13.34
CA ILE A 122 10.67 6.45 13.01
C ILE A 122 11.39 7.03 14.23
N GLU A 123 12.71 6.80 14.28
CA GLU A 123 13.57 7.47 15.26
C GLU A 123 14.07 8.79 14.68
N VAL A 124 13.79 9.89 15.37
CA VAL A 124 14.29 11.23 15.05
C VAL A 124 15.21 11.68 16.17
N THR A 125 16.32 12.31 15.82
CA THR A 125 17.22 12.94 16.80
C THR A 125 16.87 14.42 16.90
N GLU A 126 16.27 14.84 18.01
CA GLU A 126 16.03 16.25 18.34
C GLU A 126 16.87 16.63 19.56
N ASN A 127 17.61 17.73 19.46
CA ASN A 127 18.48 18.23 20.54
C ASN A 127 19.48 17.17 21.08
N GLY A 128 19.94 16.26 20.21
CA GLY A 128 20.87 15.18 20.57
C GLY A 128 20.22 13.97 21.24
N GLN A 129 18.90 13.97 21.45
CA GLN A 129 18.15 12.84 21.99
C GLN A 129 17.37 12.12 20.90
N LYS A 130 17.39 10.78 20.94
CA LYS A 130 16.57 9.96 20.05
C LYS A 130 15.14 9.87 20.58
N GLN A 131 14.18 10.21 19.74
CA GLN A 131 12.75 10.10 20.02
C GLN A 131 12.08 9.24 18.96
N LYS A 132 11.15 8.37 19.39
CA LYS A 132 10.23 7.69 18.49
C LYS A 132 9.04 8.59 18.21
N VAL A 133 8.84 8.91 16.95
CA VAL A 133 7.70 9.70 16.48
C VAL A 133 6.98 8.95 15.37
N ASP A 134 5.73 9.29 15.15
CA ASP A 134 4.95 8.67 14.09
C ASP A 134 5.55 9.02 12.72
N ALA A 135 5.65 8.00 11.89
CA ALA A 135 6.17 8.16 10.56
C ALA A 135 5.14 8.90 9.69
N PRO A 136 5.58 9.90 8.92
CA PRO A 136 4.71 10.63 8.00
C PRO A 136 4.13 9.66 6.96
N VAL A 137 2.87 9.84 6.55
CA VAL A 137 2.17 8.93 5.62
C VAL A 137 2.89 8.79 4.27
N GLU A 138 3.67 9.81 3.89
CA GLU A 138 4.52 9.87 2.72
C GLU A 138 5.66 8.84 2.73
N SER A 139 6.03 8.36 3.91
CA SER A 139 7.07 7.36 4.10
C SER A 139 6.54 5.94 3.97
N TYR A 140 5.23 5.74 3.92
CA TYR A 140 4.64 4.41 3.83
C TYR A 140 4.93 3.81 2.45
N ARG A 141 5.16 2.49 2.44
CA ARG A 141 5.57 1.71 1.26
C ARG A 141 4.65 0.53 1.00
N ALA A 142 3.95 0.04 2.02
CA ALA A 142 2.95 -0.99 1.84
C ALA A 142 1.80 -0.83 2.83
N VAL A 143 0.66 -1.41 2.47
CA VAL A 143 -0.55 -1.51 3.27
C VAL A 143 -0.93 -2.98 3.40
N ALA A 144 -1.29 -3.42 4.60
CA ALA A 144 -1.80 -4.76 4.88
C ALA A 144 -3.26 -4.66 5.30
N LEU A 145 -4.14 -5.22 4.47
CA LEU A 145 -5.58 -5.29 4.68
C LEU A 145 -5.91 -6.61 5.38
N GLN A 146 -6.45 -6.53 6.59
CA GLN A 146 -6.80 -7.71 7.37
C GLN A 146 -8.15 -8.26 6.94
N VAL A 147 -8.21 -9.58 6.76
CA VAL A 147 -9.48 -10.31 6.64
C VAL A 147 -9.80 -10.93 8.00
N ALA A 148 -11.09 -11.03 8.32
CA ALA A 148 -11.55 -11.66 9.55
C ALA A 148 -10.99 -13.09 9.71
N ASN A 149 -10.87 -13.54 10.96
CA ASN A 149 -10.43 -14.90 11.27
C ASN A 149 -11.35 -15.95 10.62
N GLY A 150 -10.77 -17.08 10.23
CA GLY A 150 -11.47 -18.12 9.49
C GLY A 150 -11.80 -17.74 8.05
N PHE A 151 -10.91 -17.00 7.38
CA PHE A 151 -11.11 -16.62 5.98
C PHE A 151 -11.22 -17.88 5.10
N GLN A 152 -12.38 -18.04 4.46
CA GLN A 152 -12.71 -19.04 3.45
C GLN A 152 -13.68 -18.40 2.45
N GLY A 153 -13.63 -18.79 1.18
CA GLY A 153 -14.43 -18.18 0.12
C GLY A 153 -13.80 -16.89 -0.41
N GLU A 154 -14.62 -15.93 -0.82
CA GLU A 154 -14.17 -14.73 -1.53
C GLU A 154 -14.25 -13.47 -0.66
N LYS A 155 -13.32 -12.55 -0.88
CA LYS A 155 -13.27 -11.25 -0.21
C LYS A 155 -12.71 -10.17 -1.12
N ASP A 156 -13.50 -9.10 -1.30
CA ASP A 156 -13.03 -7.86 -1.89
C ASP A 156 -12.46 -6.93 -0.82
N LEU A 157 -11.33 -6.33 -1.14
CA LEU A 157 -10.59 -5.39 -0.31
C LEU A 157 -10.14 -4.22 -1.20
N SER A 158 -10.06 -3.02 -0.65
CA SER A 158 -9.66 -1.85 -1.42
C SER A 158 -8.77 -0.92 -0.61
N TYR A 159 -7.96 -0.15 -1.32
CA TYR A 159 -7.22 0.98 -0.79
C TYR A 159 -6.95 1.99 -1.91
N GLU A 160 -6.66 3.23 -1.53
CA GLU A 160 -6.41 4.31 -2.49
C GLU A 160 -5.05 4.95 -2.24
N VAL A 161 -4.40 5.38 -3.32
CA VAL A 161 -3.20 6.21 -3.28
C VAL A 161 -3.39 7.44 -4.15
N ARG A 162 -2.87 8.59 -3.71
CA ARG A 162 -2.86 9.84 -4.47
C ARG A 162 -1.49 10.07 -5.10
N VAL A 163 -1.45 10.44 -6.37
CA VAL A 163 -0.21 10.79 -7.07
C VAL A 163 0.29 12.16 -6.60
N LYS A 164 1.57 12.25 -6.26
CA LYS A 164 2.23 13.46 -5.75
C LYS A 164 2.68 14.41 -6.84
#